data_AF-A0A1Y5F2P5-F1
#
_entry.id   AF-A0A1Y5F2P5-F1
#
_cell.length_a   1.000
_cell.length_b   1.000
_cell.length_c   1.000
_cell.angle_alpha   90.00
_cell.angle_beta   90.00
_cell.angle_gamma   90.00
#
_symmetry.space_group_name_H-M   'P 1'
#
loop_
_entity.id
_entity.type
_entity.pdbx_description
1 polymer ?
#
loop_
_entity_poly.entity_id
_entity_poly.type
_entity_poly.pdbx_seq_one_letter_code
_entity_poly.pdbx_strand_id
1 'polypeptide(L)' 'MSEKDQNKLIHDINAAISAVSQAVDLISDNWKENPELVEKMLPLTREKLITLSSDWQEMKEIIKK' A
#
# COMPACT_ATOMS: atom_id res chain seq x y z
N MET A 1 17.53 -14.99 -0.58
CA MET A 1 16.78 -14.10 -1.48
C MET A 1 17.79 -13.41 -2.38
N SER A 2 17.55 -13.33 -3.69
CA SER A 2 18.50 -12.69 -4.61
C SER A 2 18.40 -11.17 -4.55
N GLU A 3 19.43 -10.45 -4.98
CA GLU A 3 19.41 -8.99 -5.12
C GLU A 3 18.27 -8.52 -6.06
N LYS A 4 17.95 -9.33 -7.08
CA LYS A 4 16.82 -9.10 -7.97
C LYS A 4 15.47 -9.16 -7.23
N ASP A 5 15.32 -10.12 -6.32
CA ASP A 5 14.10 -10.25 -5.51
C ASP A 5 13.98 -9.09 -4.52
N GLN A 6 15.09 -8.60 -3.96
CA GLN A 6 15.12 -7.42 -3.08
C GLN A 6 14.68 -6.16 -3.84
N ASN A 7 15.25 -5.91 -5.03
CA ASN A 7 14.89 -4.77 -5.84
C ASN A 7 13.42 -4.81 -6.28
N LYS A 8 12.90 -6.01 -6.56
CA LYS A 8 11.47 -6.21 -6.83
C LYS A 8 10.62 -5.85 -5.61
N LEU A 9 10.99 -6.33 -4.42
CA LEU A 9 10.27 -6.02 -3.18
C LEU A 9 10.26 -4.51 -2.88
N ILE A 10 11.39 -3.81 -3.07
CA ILE A 10 11.47 -2.34 -2.95
C ILE A 10 10.49 -1.67 -3.92
N HIS A 11 10.51 -2.10 -5.19
CA HIS A 11 9.63 -1.55 -6.21
C HIS A 11 8.15 -1.75 -5.84
N ASP A 12 7.79 -2.95 -5.39
CA ASP A 12 6.41 -3.30 -5.03
C ASP A 12 5.93 -2.50 -3.80
N ILE A 13 6.80 -2.31 -2.79
CA ILE A 13 6.56 -1.44 -1.64
C ILE A 13 6.33 0.01 -2.08
N ASN A 14 7.20 0.56 -2.94
CA ASN A 14 7.06 1.94 -3.42
C ASN A 14 5.76 2.15 -4.21
N ALA A 15 5.41 1.19 -5.06
CA ALA A 15 4.16 1.20 -5.81
C ALA A 15 2.94 1.13 -4.87
N ALA A 16 3.00 0.29 -3.83
CA ALA A 16 1.95 0.19 -2.83
C ALA A 16 1.79 1.47 -2.00
N ILE A 17 2.88 2.11 -1.57
CA ILE A 17 2.85 3.40 -0.87
C ILE A 17 2.18 4.47 -1.74
N SER A 18 2.59 4.59 -3.01
CA SER A 18 1.99 5.56 -3.94
C SER A 18 0.49 5.32 -4.14
N ALA A 19 0.08 4.06 -4.32
CA ALA A 19 -1.32 3.71 -4.49
C ALA A 19 -2.16 4.01 -3.22
N VAL A 20 -1.64 3.69 -2.04
CA VAL A 20 -2.30 3.98 -0.77
C VAL A 20 -2.43 5.49 -0.56
N SER A 21 -1.38 6.27 -0.84
CA SER A 21 -1.43 7.73 -0.72
C SER A 21 -2.56 8.32 -1.57
N GLN A 22 -2.62 7.94 -2.85
CA GLN A 22 -3.66 8.42 -3.76
C GLN A 22 -5.07 7.99 -3.31
N ALA A 23 -5.20 6.77 -2.79
CA ALA A 23 -6.47 6.28 -2.29
C ALA A 23 -6.94 7.04 -1.04
N VAL A 24 -6.01 7.39 -0.13
CA VAL A 24 -6.29 8.22 1.04
C VAL A 24 -6.73 9.63 0.63
N ASP A 25 -6.04 10.23 -0.35
CA ASP A 25 -6.41 11.54 -0.88
C ASP A 25 -7.83 11.50 -1.48
N LEU A 26 -8.11 10.49 -2.32
CA LEU A 26 -9.44 10.30 -2.90
C LEU A 26 -10.52 10.13 -1.82
N ILE A 27 -10.27 9.33 -0.78
CA ILE A 27 -11.20 9.18 0.34
C ILE A 27 -11.40 10.51 1.06
N SER A 28 -10.33 11.26 1.30
CA SER A 28 -10.37 12.57 1.98
C SER A 28 -11.16 13.62 1.18
N ASP A 29 -11.04 13.60 -0.14
CA ASP A 29 -11.74 14.53 -1.01
C ASP A 29 -13.23 14.18 -1.18
N ASN A 30 -13.59 12.90 -1.04
CA ASN A 30 -14.91 12.39 -1.42
C ASN A 30 -15.80 11.93 -0.27
N TRP A 31 -15.34 11.85 0.99
CA TRP A 31 -16.14 11.26 2.07
C TRP A 31 -17.45 12.00 2.38
N LYS A 32 -17.56 13.29 2.05
CA LYS A 32 -18.81 14.06 2.14
C LYS A 32 -19.60 14.06 0.84
N GLU A 33 -18.92 14.36 -0.26
CA GLU A 33 -19.56 14.63 -1.56
C GLU A 33 -19.96 13.36 -2.32
N ASN A 34 -19.23 12.26 -2.10
CA ASN A 34 -19.46 10.98 -2.76
C ASN A 34 -19.16 9.79 -1.82
N PRO A 35 -20.03 9.56 -0.82
CA PRO A 35 -19.82 8.49 0.17
C PRO A 35 -19.84 7.09 -0.44
N GLU A 36 -20.59 6.86 -1.53
CA GLU A 36 -20.63 5.55 -2.22
C GLU A 36 -19.27 5.18 -2.83
N LEU A 37 -18.54 6.16 -3.37
CA LEU A 37 -17.18 5.94 -3.84
C LEU A 37 -16.25 5.57 -2.68
N VAL A 38 -16.36 6.29 -1.56
CA VAL A 38 -15.55 6.01 -0.36
C VAL A 38 -15.85 4.63 0.22
N GLU A 39 -17.11 4.20 0.24
CA GLU A 39 -17.51 2.87 0.70
C GLU A 39 -16.85 1.75 -0.13
N LYS A 40 -16.68 1.97 -1.44
CA LYS A 40 -15.96 1.04 -2.33
C LYS A 40 -14.44 1.11 -2.17
N MET A 41 -13.90 2.30 -1.93
CA MET A 41 -12.45 2.52 -1.88
C MET A 41 -11.81 2.14 -0.54
N LEU A 42 -12.52 2.30 0.58
CA LEU A 42 -12.04 1.94 1.91
C LEU A 42 -11.58 0.48 2.04
N PRO A 43 -12.36 -0.55 1.65
CA PRO A 43 -11.92 -1.93 1.77
C PRO A 43 -10.69 -2.24 0.90
N LEU A 44 -10.64 -1.72 -0.33
CA LEU A 44 -9.49 -1.88 -1.23
C LEU A 44 -8.22 -1.24 -0.66
N THR A 45 -8.36 -0.03 -0.10
CA THR A 45 -7.26 0.70 0.55
C THR A 45 -6.76 -0.08 1.77
N ARG A 46 -7.68 -0.65 2.55
CA ARG A 46 -7.35 -1.48 3.72
C ARG A 46 -6.58 -2.74 3.32
N GLU A 47 -7.04 -3.46 2.29
CA GLU A 47 -6.33 -4.64 1.78
C GLU A 47 -4.92 -4.28 1.33
N LYS A 48 -4.77 -3.18 0.58
CA LYS A 48 -3.45 -2.70 0.11
C LYS A 48 -2.52 -2.34 1.27
N LEU A 49 -3.04 -1.71 2.32
CA LEU A 49 -2.30 -1.40 3.56
C LEU A 49 -1.83 -2.66 4.28
N ILE A 50 -2.67 -3.71 4.32
CA ILE A 50 -2.29 -5.01 4.92
C ILE A 50 -1.15 -5.64 4.14
N THR A 51 -1.23 -5.67 2.80
CA THR A 51 -0.16 -6.16 1.94
C THR A 51 1.12 -5.37 2.15
N LEU A 52 1.05 -4.03 2.11
CA LEU A 52 2.21 -3.15 2.33
C LEU A 52 2.86 -3.40 3.70
N SER A 53 2.06 -3.62 4.75
CA SER A 53 2.57 -3.96 6.07
C SER A 53 3.33 -5.28 6.06
N SER A 54 2.80 -6.31 5.37
CA SER A 54 3.47 -7.61 5.21
C SER A 54 4.79 -7.47 4.45
N ASP A 55 4.77 -6.81 3.30
CA ASP A 55 5.96 -6.58 2.46
C ASP A 55 7.05 -5.81 3.23
N TRP A 56 6.63 -4.83 4.05
CA TRP A 56 7.52 -4.08 4.92
C TRP A 56 8.15 -4.94 6.03
N GLN A 57 7.41 -5.89 6.62
CA GLN A 57 8.00 -6.82 7.58
C GLN A 57 9.01 -7.74 6.91
N GLU A 58 8.70 -8.26 5.72
CA GLU A 58 9.64 -9.08 4.95
C GLU A 58 10.93 -8.29 4.68
N MET A 59 10.82 -7.05 4.21
CA MET A 59 11.96 -6.16 3.96
C MET A 59 12.84 -5.94 5.21
N LYS A 60 12.24 -5.72 6.38
CA LYS A 60 13.03 -5.56 7.62
C LYS A 60 13.85 -6.79 7.97
N GLU A 61 13.28 -7.97 7.79
CA GLU A 61 13.97 -9.22 8.09
C GLU A 61 15.13 -9.48 7.12
N ILE A 62 15.08 -8.89 5.92
CA ILE A 62 16.18 -8.89 4.96
C ILE A 62 17.28 -7.91 5.39
N ILE A 63 16.93 -6.68 5.79
CA ILE A 63 17.90 -5.63 6.18
C ILE A 63 18.64 -5.97 7.49
N LYS A 64 18.00 -6.71 8.41
CA LYS A 64 18.62 -7.13 9.67
C LYS A 64 19.69 -8.23 9.51
N LYS A 65 19.77 -8.88 8.34
CA LYS A 65 20.78 -9.89 8.02
C LYS A 65 22.02 -9.25 7.42
#